data_AF-A0A2K8P6B6-F1
#
_entry.id   AF-A0A2K8P6B6-F1
#
_cell.length_a   1.000
_cell.length_b   1.000
_cell.length_c   1.000
_cell.angle_alpha   90.00
_cell.angle_beta   90.00
_cell.angle_gamma   90.00
#
_symmetry.space_group_name_H-M   'P 1'
#
loop_
_entity.id
_entity.type
_entity.pdbx_description
1 polymer ?
#
loop_
_entity_poly.entity_id
_entity_poly.type
_entity_poly.pdbx_seq_one_letter_code
_entity_poly.pdbx_strand_id
1 'polypeptide(L)'
;MADRPSHPLARLVDPEGLDRHQSGTTLARRLWGLELREARDNLGWTGAEAVQRGAVSSTTVLSRLEQGKLRAKVTTSVAEALVRAYGVDEVTAVSWRSQAAAIENERSRPGGEVAVVDGDFSASPAFEDILRLERRASEIISFAGVFVPGRVQTRQYSRVVMERACDGRPELLVRVPERLRQRHQRQELLEWGTALHYSMIIDEHVLTTPIPGEAPMLEQLLELQKLARSREWIHLRVLPRSQWAHELPKAMTMSLFRFPAEQAESGEAAAPPAILYLEGSSPEVSRLYTDQARVDQHDANLNMLSNLSLDAEDSLGFIQEQVSRFEAKLRGGAAVRHGCTGAGLSRYAGHSPVLDPAGGGAGLGLGGMTRVPAGHVAGGVLSQHGEAGEEAGDVVAGTDVAPVPTQRVP
;
A
#
# COMPACT_ATOMS: atom_id res chain seq x y z
N MET A 1 53.50 -16.38 28.19
CA MET A 1 52.46 -15.89 29.11
C MET A 1 52.48 -14.38 29.07
N ALA A 2 51.56 -13.77 28.32
CA ALA A 2 51.24 -12.35 28.40
C ALA A 2 49.73 -12.25 28.15
N ASP A 3 49.03 -11.97 29.24
CA ASP A 3 47.59 -11.97 29.40
C ASP A 3 47.00 -10.71 28.76
N ARG A 4 46.09 -10.85 27.80
CA ARG A 4 45.27 -9.74 27.30
C ARG A 4 43.95 -9.77 28.07
N PRO A 5 43.52 -8.68 28.72
CA PRO A 5 42.23 -8.66 29.38
C PRO A 5 41.12 -8.75 28.32
N SER A 6 40.32 -9.81 28.43
CA SER A 6 39.08 -10.00 27.70
C SER A 6 38.08 -8.94 28.16
N HIS A 7 37.90 -7.90 27.33
CA HIS A 7 36.71 -7.07 27.45
C HIS A 7 35.48 -7.96 27.27
N PRO A 8 34.52 -7.99 28.23
CA PRO A 8 33.27 -8.67 27.98
C PRO A 8 32.60 -7.94 26.82
N LEU A 9 32.34 -8.66 25.73
CA LEU A 9 31.47 -8.21 24.66
C LEU A 9 30.22 -7.66 25.35
N ALA A 10 30.03 -6.34 25.27
CA ALA A 10 28.80 -5.71 25.68
C ALA A 10 27.68 -6.52 25.04
N ARG A 11 26.82 -7.14 25.88
CA ARG A 11 25.59 -7.75 25.39
C ARG A 11 24.96 -6.71 24.49
N LEU A 12 24.90 -7.01 23.19
CA LEU A 12 24.04 -6.32 22.26
C LEU A 12 22.67 -6.33 22.94
N VAL A 13 22.27 -5.16 23.41
CA VAL A 13 20.91 -4.91 23.84
C VAL A 13 20.08 -5.24 22.62
N ASP A 14 19.24 -6.26 22.73
CA ASP A 14 18.23 -6.57 21.71
C ASP A 14 17.53 -5.25 21.36
N PRO A 15 17.59 -4.77 20.11
CA PRO A 15 16.83 -3.59 19.70
C PRO A 15 15.32 -3.88 19.69
N GLU A 16 14.90 -5.12 19.96
CA GLU A 16 13.51 -5.58 20.09
C GLU A 16 12.87 -5.32 21.47
N GLY A 17 13.41 -4.37 22.23
CA GLY A 17 12.85 -3.91 23.51
C GLY A 17 11.70 -2.91 23.39
N LEU A 18 10.96 -2.90 22.27
CA LEU A 18 9.76 -2.08 22.09
C LEU A 18 8.51 -2.96 22.15
N ASP A 19 7.80 -2.84 23.27
CA ASP A 19 6.45 -3.35 23.56
C ASP A 19 6.12 -4.81 23.18
N ARG A 20 6.42 -5.73 24.10
CA ARG A 20 5.82 -7.09 24.12
C ARG A 20 4.35 -7.12 24.55
N HIS A 21 3.60 -6.03 24.38
CA HIS A 21 2.20 -5.99 24.74
C HIS A 21 1.32 -5.34 23.66
N GLN A 22 0.50 -6.23 23.08
CA GLN A 22 -0.87 -6.01 22.59
C GLN A 22 -1.07 -5.85 21.07
N SER A 23 -1.71 -6.89 20.49
CA SER A 23 -2.67 -6.80 19.36
C SER A 23 -2.24 -7.26 17.97
N GLY A 24 -1.18 -8.07 17.81
CA GLY A 24 -0.98 -8.79 16.55
C GLY A 24 -2.13 -9.79 16.30
N THR A 25 -2.81 -9.74 15.16
CA THR A 25 -3.70 -10.83 14.72
C THR A 25 -3.03 -11.63 13.61
N THR A 26 -3.66 -12.68 13.09
CA THR A 26 -3.10 -13.44 11.97
C THR A 26 -3.71 -12.96 10.64
N LEU A 27 -2.93 -13.05 9.55
CA LEU A 27 -3.42 -12.76 8.20
C LEU A 27 -4.65 -13.61 7.87
N ALA A 28 -4.65 -14.90 8.21
CA ALA A 28 -5.78 -15.80 7.99
C ALA A 28 -7.07 -15.26 8.64
N ARG A 29 -6.99 -14.75 9.87
CA ARG A 29 -8.14 -14.14 10.56
C ARG A 29 -8.59 -12.84 9.92
N ARG A 30 -7.66 -12.01 9.45
CA ARG A 30 -7.99 -10.77 8.72
C ARG A 30 -8.69 -11.07 7.41
N LEU A 31 -8.13 -11.96 6.59
CA LEU A 31 -8.70 -12.35 5.30
C LEU A 31 -10.08 -12.97 5.47
N TRP A 32 -10.23 -13.89 6.42
CA TRP A 32 -11.53 -14.48 6.70
C TRP A 32 -12.54 -13.43 7.16
N GLY A 33 -12.15 -12.52 8.07
CA GLY A 33 -13.00 -11.42 8.50
C GLY A 33 -13.45 -10.50 7.36
N LEU A 34 -12.54 -10.16 6.43
CA LEU A 34 -12.85 -9.39 5.24
C LEU A 34 -13.81 -10.14 4.29
N GLU A 35 -13.66 -11.46 4.13
CA GLU A 35 -14.58 -12.31 3.37
C GLU A 35 -15.99 -12.35 4.00
N LEU A 36 -16.08 -12.48 5.32
CA LEU A 36 -17.35 -12.47 6.05
C LEU A 36 -18.07 -11.13 5.88
N ARG A 37 -17.32 -10.03 5.97
CA ARG A 37 -17.88 -8.69 5.83
C ARG A 37 -18.36 -8.43 4.41
N GLU A 38 -17.57 -8.78 3.40
CA GLU A 38 -17.98 -8.64 2.01
C GLU A 38 -19.27 -9.41 1.71
N ALA A 39 -19.41 -10.64 2.23
CA ALA A 39 -20.64 -11.41 2.08
C ALA A 39 -21.85 -10.72 2.73
N ARG A 40 -21.66 -10.11 3.90
CA ARG A 40 -22.71 -9.32 4.57
C ARG A 40 -23.08 -8.07 3.77
N ASP A 41 -22.08 -7.33 3.32
CA ASP A 41 -22.25 -6.07 2.57
C ASP A 41 -22.96 -6.34 1.22
N ASN A 42 -22.65 -7.46 0.54
CA ASN A 42 -23.32 -7.89 -0.69
C ASN A 42 -24.81 -8.24 -0.49
N LEU A 43 -25.20 -8.63 0.72
CA LEU A 43 -26.61 -8.84 1.09
C LEU A 43 -27.31 -7.53 1.50
N GLY A 44 -26.56 -6.43 1.62
CA GLY A 44 -27.05 -5.14 2.11
C GLY A 44 -27.44 -5.15 3.58
N TRP A 45 -26.89 -6.09 4.38
CA TRP A 45 -27.28 -6.26 5.78
C TRP A 45 -26.41 -5.44 6.72
N THR A 46 -27.05 -4.79 7.69
CA THR A 46 -26.37 -4.26 8.88
C THR A 46 -25.86 -5.40 9.77
N GLY A 47 -24.90 -5.10 10.66
CA GLY A 47 -24.46 -6.06 11.67
C GLY A 47 -25.61 -6.56 12.56
N ALA A 48 -26.57 -5.71 12.90
CA ALA A 48 -27.75 -6.06 13.68
C ALA A 48 -28.67 -7.05 12.94
N GLU A 49 -28.89 -6.81 11.65
CA GLU A 49 -29.68 -7.68 10.78
C GLU A 49 -29.06 -9.06 10.57
N ALA A 50 -27.73 -9.14 10.43
CA ALA A 50 -27.02 -10.40 10.34
C ALA A 50 -27.17 -11.24 11.62
N VAL A 51 -27.10 -10.59 12.79
CA VAL A 51 -27.31 -11.24 14.10
C VAL A 51 -28.75 -11.71 14.26
N GLN A 52 -29.74 -10.89 13.89
CA GLN A 52 -31.16 -11.26 13.92
C GLN A 52 -31.44 -12.50 13.07
N ARG A 53 -30.72 -12.66 11.95
CA ARG A 53 -30.81 -13.81 11.05
C ARG A 53 -29.95 -15.01 11.49
N GLY A 54 -29.34 -14.94 12.67
CA GLY A 54 -28.64 -16.06 13.29
C GLY A 54 -27.21 -16.28 12.80
N ALA A 55 -26.57 -15.27 12.18
CA ALA A 55 -25.16 -15.35 11.77
C ALA A 55 -24.24 -15.66 12.98
N VAL A 56 -24.41 -14.92 14.06
CA VAL A 56 -23.72 -15.09 15.35
C VAL A 56 -24.57 -14.55 16.51
N SER A 57 -24.09 -14.68 17.75
CA SER A 57 -24.84 -14.35 18.96
C SER A 57 -25.00 -12.86 19.27
N SER A 58 -24.14 -11.98 18.74
CA SER A 58 -24.23 -10.53 18.98
C SER A 58 -23.46 -9.72 17.94
N THR A 59 -23.80 -8.44 17.79
CA THR A 59 -23.13 -7.50 16.89
C THR A 59 -21.67 -7.30 17.26
N THR A 60 -21.35 -7.29 18.55
CA THR A 60 -19.97 -7.26 19.06
C THR A 60 -19.16 -8.49 18.63
N VAL A 61 -19.76 -9.68 18.65
CA VAL A 61 -19.08 -10.91 18.18
C VAL A 61 -18.86 -10.84 16.68
N LEU A 62 -19.86 -10.42 15.91
CA LEU A 62 -19.76 -10.27 14.46
C LEU A 62 -18.66 -9.28 14.08
N SER A 63 -18.68 -8.09 14.66
CA SER A 63 -17.66 -7.05 14.42
C SER A 63 -16.24 -7.54 14.71
N ARG A 64 -16.03 -8.30 15.80
CA ARG A 64 -14.72 -8.87 16.12
C ARG A 64 -14.28 -9.94 15.12
N LEU A 65 -15.20 -10.73 14.58
CA LEU A 65 -14.92 -11.73 13.54
C LEU A 65 -14.56 -11.04 12.23
N GLU A 66 -15.36 -10.06 11.80
CA GLU A 66 -15.15 -9.29 10.57
C GLU A 66 -13.86 -8.46 10.60
N GLN A 67 -13.47 -7.96 11.78
CA GLN A 67 -12.16 -7.32 11.97
C GLN A 67 -11.02 -8.33 12.13
N GLY A 68 -11.31 -9.64 12.24
CA GLY A 68 -10.30 -10.66 12.46
C GLY A 68 -9.60 -10.57 13.83
N LYS A 69 -10.22 -9.99 14.87
CA LYS A 69 -9.59 -9.79 16.19
C LYS A 69 -9.25 -11.12 16.87
N LEU A 70 -8.09 -11.25 17.51
CA LEU A 70 -7.64 -12.48 18.20
C LEU A 70 -8.65 -13.05 19.21
N ARG A 71 -9.35 -12.18 19.95
CA ARG A 71 -10.32 -12.59 20.98
C ARG A 71 -11.62 -13.18 20.40
N ALA A 72 -11.87 -13.05 19.09
CA ALA A 72 -13.02 -13.68 18.46
C ALA A 72 -12.83 -15.21 18.42
N LYS A 73 -13.81 -15.98 18.86
CA LYS A 73 -13.71 -17.44 18.76
C LYS A 73 -14.08 -17.85 17.34
N VAL A 74 -13.11 -18.40 16.61
CA VAL A 74 -13.29 -18.95 15.26
C VAL A 74 -13.33 -20.46 15.39
N THR A 75 -14.43 -21.08 14.93
CA THR A 75 -14.63 -22.53 14.94
C THR A 75 -15.38 -22.94 13.68
N THR A 76 -15.30 -24.22 13.31
CA THR A 76 -16.11 -24.78 12.22
C THR A 76 -17.61 -24.56 12.44
N SER A 77 -18.09 -24.64 13.69
CA SER A 77 -19.50 -24.39 14.01
C SER A 77 -19.94 -22.93 13.81
N VAL A 78 -19.05 -21.95 14.07
CA VAL A 78 -19.31 -20.54 13.75
C VAL A 78 -19.34 -20.36 12.23
N ALA A 79 -18.41 -20.98 11.50
CA ALA A 79 -18.42 -20.95 10.04
C ALA A 79 -19.73 -21.53 9.47
N GLU A 80 -20.23 -22.65 10.00
CA GLU A 80 -21.50 -23.23 9.58
C GLU A 80 -22.71 -22.31 9.85
N ALA A 81 -22.72 -21.60 10.98
CA ALA A 81 -23.77 -20.63 11.27
C ALA A 81 -23.76 -19.47 10.25
N LEU A 82 -22.57 -18.93 9.94
CA LEU A 82 -22.38 -17.89 8.94
C LEU A 82 -22.76 -18.36 7.54
N VAL A 83 -22.37 -19.58 7.14
CA VAL A 83 -22.75 -20.18 5.85
C VAL A 83 -24.27 -20.27 5.72
N ARG A 84 -24.97 -20.76 6.77
CA ARG A 84 -26.43 -20.85 6.75
C ARG A 84 -27.09 -19.48 6.73
N ALA A 85 -26.59 -18.54 7.52
CA ALA A 85 -27.18 -17.21 7.63
C ALA A 85 -27.03 -16.39 6.35
N TYR A 86 -25.87 -16.43 5.71
CA TYR A 86 -25.60 -15.66 4.49
C TYR A 86 -25.99 -16.38 3.20
N GLY A 87 -26.31 -17.67 3.26
CA GLY A 87 -26.78 -18.43 2.10
C GLY A 87 -25.73 -18.51 0.97
N VAL A 88 -24.45 -18.58 1.33
CA VAL A 88 -23.34 -18.66 0.37
C VAL A 88 -23.36 -19.98 -0.41
N ASP A 89 -22.80 -19.98 -1.61
CA ASP A 89 -22.66 -21.19 -2.43
C ASP A 89 -21.73 -22.24 -1.78
N GLU A 90 -21.79 -23.50 -2.25
CA GLU A 90 -21.04 -24.59 -1.64
C GLU A 90 -19.51 -24.41 -1.75
N VAL A 91 -19.01 -23.74 -2.79
CA VAL A 91 -17.56 -23.49 -2.94
C VAL A 91 -17.10 -22.53 -1.84
N THR A 92 -17.86 -21.45 -1.63
CA THR A 92 -17.61 -20.49 -0.55
C THR A 92 -17.77 -21.16 0.82
N ALA A 93 -18.78 -22.01 1.01
CA ALA A 93 -19.02 -22.72 2.26
C ALA A 93 -17.86 -23.68 2.63
N VAL A 94 -17.36 -24.47 1.68
CA VAL A 94 -16.19 -25.34 1.88
C VAL A 94 -14.96 -24.52 2.24
N SER A 95 -14.73 -23.40 1.54
CA SER A 95 -13.64 -22.47 1.84
C SER A 95 -13.70 -21.95 3.28
N TRP A 96 -14.86 -21.45 3.72
CA TRP A 96 -15.03 -20.88 5.07
C TRP A 96 -14.84 -21.92 6.18
N ARG A 97 -15.35 -23.14 5.99
CA ARG A 97 -15.13 -24.24 6.94
C ARG A 97 -13.65 -24.60 7.03
N SER A 98 -12.95 -24.69 5.89
CA SER A 98 -11.52 -24.99 5.84
C SER A 98 -10.67 -23.89 6.52
N GLN A 99 -10.96 -22.62 6.22
CA GLN A 99 -10.28 -21.48 6.85
C GLN A 99 -10.52 -21.44 8.37
N ALA A 100 -11.76 -21.62 8.82
CA ALA A 100 -12.08 -21.64 10.24
C ALA A 100 -11.37 -22.79 10.98
N ALA A 101 -11.31 -23.98 10.39
CA ALA A 101 -10.57 -25.12 10.94
C ALA A 101 -9.06 -24.85 11.01
N ALA A 102 -8.47 -24.21 9.99
CA ALA A 102 -7.06 -23.81 10.00
C ALA A 102 -6.77 -22.81 11.13
N ILE A 103 -7.59 -21.78 11.27
CA ILE A 103 -7.47 -20.76 12.34
C ILE A 103 -7.64 -21.40 13.73
N GLU A 104 -8.56 -22.36 13.88
CA GLU A 104 -8.76 -23.09 15.13
C GLU A 104 -7.55 -23.97 15.49
N ASN A 105 -6.94 -24.61 14.50
CA ASN A 105 -5.75 -25.44 14.66
C ASN A 105 -4.48 -24.62 14.97
N GLU A 106 -4.35 -23.39 14.47
CA GLU A 106 -3.26 -22.47 14.84
C GLU A 106 -3.17 -22.28 16.36
N ARG A 107 -4.32 -22.26 17.05
CA ARG A 107 -4.41 -22.07 18.50
C ARG A 107 -4.09 -23.33 19.31
N SER A 108 -4.14 -24.51 18.68
CA SER A 108 -4.12 -25.81 19.36
C SER A 108 -2.75 -26.48 19.41
N ARG A 109 -1.67 -25.80 19.00
CA ARG A 109 -0.29 -26.33 19.07
C ARG A 109 0.16 -26.52 20.53
N PRO A 110 0.60 -27.72 20.96
CA PRO A 110 1.09 -27.96 22.32
C PRO A 110 2.41 -27.20 22.54
N GLY A 111 2.46 -26.29 23.51
CA GLY A 111 3.69 -25.53 23.79
C GLY A 111 3.53 -24.13 24.40
N GLY A 112 2.32 -23.56 24.49
CA GLY A 112 2.07 -22.31 25.21
C GLY A 112 2.67 -21.08 24.53
N GLU A 113 1.82 -20.11 24.20
CA GLU A 113 2.15 -18.92 23.38
C GLU A 113 2.65 -19.30 21.97
N VAL A 114 1.70 -19.48 21.05
CA VAL A 114 2.02 -19.14 19.66
C VAL A 114 2.27 -17.64 19.66
N ALA A 115 3.53 -17.25 19.81
CA ALA A 115 3.97 -15.92 19.47
C ALA A 115 3.63 -15.74 17.99
N VAL A 116 2.48 -15.14 17.71
CA VAL A 116 2.15 -14.66 16.38
C VAL A 116 3.14 -13.55 16.10
N VAL A 117 4.28 -13.90 15.53
CA VAL A 117 5.26 -12.92 15.07
C VAL A 117 4.69 -12.33 13.79
N ASP A 118 4.05 -11.16 13.91
CA ASP A 118 3.50 -10.44 12.75
C ASP A 118 4.63 -10.13 11.76
N GLY A 119 4.45 -10.50 10.50
CA GLY A 119 5.53 -10.54 9.51
C GLY A 119 6.15 -11.90 9.31
N ASP A 120 6.15 -12.81 10.28
CA ASP A 120 6.72 -14.15 10.14
C ASP A 120 5.74 -15.16 9.56
N PHE A 121 5.30 -14.85 8.34
CA PHE A 121 4.69 -15.84 7.49
C PHE A 121 5.81 -16.77 7.01
N SER A 122 6.09 -17.81 7.81
CA SER A 122 7.08 -18.85 7.53
C SER A 122 6.83 -19.57 6.19
N ALA A 123 5.61 -19.45 5.65
CA ALA A 123 5.32 -19.46 4.24
C ALA A 123 5.01 -18.01 3.82
N SER A 124 5.79 -17.42 2.93
CA SER A 124 5.46 -16.15 2.25
C SER A 124 3.95 -16.00 2.01
N PRO A 125 3.36 -14.78 2.15
CA PRO A 125 1.98 -14.57 1.75
C PRO A 125 1.75 -15.20 0.38
N ALA A 126 0.80 -16.14 0.30
CA ALA A 126 0.54 -16.80 -0.96
C ALA A 126 0.11 -15.73 -1.96
N PHE A 127 0.43 -15.92 -3.24
CA PHE A 127 -0.05 -15.03 -4.30
C PHE A 127 -1.58 -14.82 -4.20
N GLU A 128 -2.31 -15.86 -3.80
CA GLU A 128 -3.75 -15.82 -3.51
C GLU A 128 -4.13 -14.86 -2.38
N ASP A 129 -3.32 -14.74 -1.33
CA ASP A 129 -3.60 -13.82 -0.21
C ASP A 129 -3.56 -12.37 -0.69
N ILE A 130 -2.55 -12.02 -1.49
CA ILE A 130 -2.44 -10.68 -2.07
C ILE A 130 -3.63 -10.39 -2.99
N LEU A 131 -4.03 -11.35 -3.82
CA LEU A 131 -5.23 -11.23 -4.66
C LEU A 131 -6.51 -11.05 -3.85
N ARG A 132 -6.61 -11.70 -2.68
CA ARG A 132 -7.77 -11.54 -1.77
C ARG A 132 -7.81 -10.15 -1.16
N LEU A 133 -6.66 -9.58 -0.80
CA LEU A 133 -6.56 -8.22 -0.29
C LEU A 133 -6.93 -7.20 -1.36
N GLU A 134 -6.36 -7.34 -2.56
CA GLU A 134 -6.59 -6.41 -3.66
C GLU A 134 -8.05 -6.32 -4.10
N ARG A 135 -8.74 -7.47 -4.15
CA ARG A 135 -10.17 -7.50 -4.52
C ARG A 135 -11.07 -6.77 -3.52
N ARG A 136 -10.63 -6.61 -2.27
CA ARG A 136 -11.42 -6.06 -1.17
C ARG A 136 -10.99 -4.66 -0.75
N ALA A 137 -9.79 -4.24 -1.17
CA ALA A 137 -9.28 -2.94 -0.84
C ALA A 137 -10.09 -1.86 -1.57
N SER A 138 -10.49 -0.83 -0.84
CA SER A 138 -11.03 0.41 -1.42
C SER A 138 -9.91 1.38 -1.82
N GLU A 139 -8.74 1.25 -1.19
CA GLU A 139 -7.56 2.02 -1.51
C GLU A 139 -6.30 1.17 -1.38
N ILE A 140 -5.39 1.31 -2.33
CA ILE A 140 -4.03 0.76 -2.25
C ILE A 140 -3.04 1.92 -2.42
N ILE A 141 -2.11 2.05 -1.49
CA ILE A 141 -1.00 3.01 -1.56
C ILE A 141 0.30 2.24 -1.68
N SER A 142 1.05 2.44 -2.76
CA SER A 142 2.32 1.76 -3.00
C SER A 142 3.48 2.72 -3.04
N PHE A 143 4.61 2.33 -2.46
CA PHE A 143 5.92 2.93 -2.75
C PHE A 143 6.79 1.93 -3.54
N ALA A 144 7.37 2.41 -4.63
CA ALA A 144 8.21 1.65 -5.55
C ALA A 144 9.62 2.25 -5.62
N GLY A 145 10.54 1.69 -4.85
CA GLY A 145 11.96 2.09 -4.82
C GLY A 145 12.91 1.18 -5.61
N VAL A 146 12.42 0.06 -6.17
CA VAL A 146 13.27 -0.91 -6.90
C VAL A 146 12.76 -1.15 -8.32
N PHE A 147 11.48 -1.48 -8.46
CA PHE A 147 10.84 -1.72 -9.75
C PHE A 147 9.47 -1.05 -9.76
N VAL A 148 8.97 -0.74 -10.96
CA VAL A 148 7.59 -0.27 -11.15
C VAL A 148 6.63 -1.24 -10.43
N PRO A 149 5.57 -0.78 -9.72
CA PRO A 149 4.68 -1.68 -8.99
C PRO A 149 4.14 -2.79 -9.87
N GLY A 150 4.18 -4.04 -9.39
CA GLY A 150 3.84 -5.23 -10.18
C GLY A 150 2.47 -5.19 -10.86
N ARG A 151 1.52 -4.44 -10.29
CA ARG A 151 0.16 -4.25 -10.82
C ARG A 151 0.12 -3.45 -12.13
N VAL A 152 1.06 -2.54 -12.35
CA VAL A 152 1.09 -1.67 -13.55
C VAL A 152 2.25 -2.01 -14.47
N GLN A 153 2.93 -3.13 -14.23
CA GLN A 153 4.01 -3.58 -15.09
C GLN A 153 3.48 -4.10 -16.43
N THR A 154 4.10 -3.73 -17.55
CA THR A 154 3.81 -4.37 -18.83
C THR A 154 4.34 -5.81 -18.83
N ARG A 155 3.76 -6.66 -19.68
CA ARG A 155 4.16 -8.07 -19.76
C ARG A 155 5.67 -8.21 -20.07
N GLN A 156 6.19 -7.36 -20.94
CA GLN A 156 7.60 -7.34 -21.34
C GLN A 156 8.48 -6.90 -20.16
N TYR A 157 8.11 -5.84 -19.45
CA TYR A 157 8.84 -5.37 -18.27
C TYR A 157 8.85 -6.43 -17.16
N SER A 158 7.68 -6.97 -16.81
CA SER A 158 7.54 -8.03 -15.81
C SER A 158 8.39 -9.25 -16.13
N ARG A 159 8.42 -9.67 -17.41
CA ARG A 159 9.23 -10.80 -17.85
C ARG A 159 10.71 -10.56 -17.58
N VAL A 160 11.24 -9.41 -17.98
CA VAL A 160 12.65 -9.06 -17.77
C VAL A 160 12.99 -9.04 -16.28
N VAL A 161 12.17 -8.41 -15.45
CA VAL A 161 12.41 -8.35 -14.00
C VAL A 161 12.38 -9.75 -13.37
N MET A 162 11.41 -10.59 -13.73
CA MET A 162 11.30 -11.96 -13.18
C MET A 162 12.44 -12.88 -13.64
N GLU A 163 12.83 -12.81 -14.91
CA GLU A 163 13.96 -13.60 -15.43
C GLU A 163 15.26 -13.19 -14.70
N ARG A 164 15.47 -11.89 -14.48
CA ARG A 164 16.65 -11.36 -13.78
C ARG A 164 16.68 -11.67 -12.29
N ALA A 165 15.52 -11.73 -11.64
CA ALA A 165 15.43 -12.22 -10.26
C ALA A 165 15.89 -13.69 -10.13
N CYS A 166 15.98 -14.44 -11.23
CA CYS A 166 16.49 -15.81 -11.25
C CYS A 166 17.99 -15.90 -11.62
N ASP A 167 18.70 -14.77 -11.81
CA ASP A 167 20.12 -14.79 -12.14
C ASP A 167 20.90 -15.55 -11.03
N GLY A 168 21.67 -16.57 -11.43
CA GLY A 168 22.37 -17.48 -10.51
C GLY A 168 21.53 -18.65 -9.96
N ARG A 169 20.24 -18.75 -10.34
CA ARG A 169 19.30 -19.81 -9.92
C ARG A 169 18.43 -20.30 -11.11
N PRO A 170 19.03 -20.93 -12.14
CA PRO A 170 18.34 -21.29 -13.39
C PRO A 170 17.13 -22.22 -13.19
N GLU A 171 17.11 -23.02 -12.13
CA GLU A 171 15.98 -23.88 -11.77
C GLU A 171 14.70 -23.09 -11.42
N LEU A 172 14.81 -21.80 -11.08
CA LEU A 172 13.65 -20.93 -10.84
C LEU A 172 13.03 -20.40 -12.13
N LEU A 173 13.75 -20.41 -13.25
CA LEU A 173 13.25 -19.92 -14.55
C LEU A 173 12.01 -20.69 -15.03
N VAL A 174 11.91 -21.98 -14.69
CA VAL A 174 10.74 -22.81 -15.03
C VAL A 174 9.44 -22.28 -14.42
N ARG A 175 9.52 -21.51 -13.33
CA ARG A 175 8.37 -20.92 -12.64
C ARG A 175 7.96 -19.55 -13.20
N VAL A 176 8.82 -18.91 -13.99
CA VAL A 176 8.57 -17.56 -14.53
C VAL A 176 7.29 -17.49 -15.38
N PRO A 177 7.00 -18.42 -16.30
CA PRO A 177 5.77 -18.35 -17.11
C PRO A 177 4.49 -18.39 -16.27
N GLU A 178 4.46 -19.22 -15.23
CA GLU A 178 3.31 -19.32 -14.32
C GLU A 178 3.16 -18.05 -13.48
N ARG A 179 4.27 -17.52 -12.94
CA ARG A 179 4.26 -16.25 -12.20
C ARG A 179 3.81 -15.07 -13.07
N LEU A 180 4.23 -15.03 -14.34
CA LEU A 180 3.77 -14.02 -15.30
C LEU A 180 2.28 -14.13 -15.57
N ARG A 181 1.76 -15.35 -15.74
CA ARG A 181 0.32 -15.60 -15.92
C ARG A 181 -0.47 -15.12 -14.71
N GLN A 182 -0.05 -15.51 -13.50
CA GLN A 182 -0.63 -15.07 -12.24
C GLN A 182 -0.62 -13.55 -12.13
N ARG A 183 0.53 -12.91 -12.39
CA ARG A 183 0.64 -11.44 -12.36
C ARG A 183 -0.27 -10.78 -13.38
N HIS A 184 -0.43 -11.32 -14.59
CA HIS A 184 -1.29 -10.70 -15.60
C HIS A 184 -2.78 -10.87 -15.26
N GLN A 185 -3.19 -12.04 -14.76
CA GLN A 185 -4.54 -12.27 -14.24
C GLN A 185 -4.88 -11.31 -13.10
N ARG A 186 -3.88 -10.93 -12.28
CA ARG A 186 -4.01 -9.90 -11.24
C ARG A 186 -4.29 -8.50 -11.82
N GLN A 187 -3.81 -8.18 -13.02
CA GLN A 187 -4.02 -6.87 -13.66
C GLN A 187 -5.42 -6.70 -14.22
N GLU A 188 -6.12 -7.79 -14.56
CA GLU A 188 -7.52 -7.73 -15.02
C GLU A 188 -8.44 -7.09 -13.95
N LEU A 189 -8.06 -7.15 -12.67
CA LEU A 189 -8.75 -6.47 -11.58
C LEU A 189 -8.62 -4.93 -11.63
N LEU A 190 -7.63 -4.36 -12.33
CA LEU A 190 -7.53 -2.91 -12.58
C LEU A 190 -8.53 -2.43 -13.63
N GLU A 191 -9.13 -3.35 -14.41
CA GLU A 191 -10.12 -3.01 -15.43
C GLU A 191 -11.52 -2.82 -14.86
N TRP A 192 -11.73 -3.22 -13.59
CA TRP A 192 -12.99 -3.10 -12.87
C TRP A 192 -13.08 -1.68 -12.29
N GLY A 193 -14.03 -0.89 -12.78
CA GLY A 193 -14.10 0.56 -12.59
C GLY A 193 -14.16 1.07 -11.14
N THR A 194 -13.83 2.36 -10.98
CA THR A 194 -14.09 3.37 -9.91
C THR A 194 -14.06 3.02 -8.41
N ALA A 195 -14.16 1.76 -7.96
CA ALA A 195 -14.26 1.43 -6.53
C ALA A 195 -12.89 1.32 -5.82
N LEU A 196 -11.80 1.17 -6.58
CA LEU A 196 -10.44 1.08 -6.05
C LEU A 196 -9.65 2.34 -6.39
N HIS A 197 -9.27 3.12 -5.37
CA HIS A 197 -8.26 4.16 -5.50
C HIS A 197 -6.86 3.56 -5.44
N TYR A 198 -6.03 3.81 -6.45
CA TYR A 198 -4.66 3.32 -6.48
C TYR A 198 -3.64 4.45 -6.55
N SER A 199 -2.96 4.68 -5.43
CA SER A 199 -1.90 5.68 -5.31
C SER A 199 -0.53 5.00 -5.40
N MET A 200 0.34 5.50 -6.27
CA MET A 200 1.70 5.00 -6.43
C MET A 200 2.71 6.15 -6.32
N ILE A 201 3.66 5.97 -5.41
CA ILE A 201 4.84 6.81 -5.26
C ILE A 201 5.99 6.03 -5.88
N ILE A 202 6.52 6.51 -7.00
CA ILE A 202 7.60 5.85 -7.73
C ILE A 202 8.88 6.65 -7.54
N ASP A 203 9.93 6.02 -7.06
CA ASP A 203 11.24 6.66 -6.99
C ASP A 203 11.76 6.99 -8.38
N GLU A 204 12.32 8.20 -8.57
CA GLU A 204 12.87 8.60 -9.86
C GLU A 204 13.92 7.62 -10.42
N HIS A 205 14.64 6.91 -9.55
CA HIS A 205 15.63 5.91 -9.93
C HIS A 205 15.00 4.77 -10.73
N VAL A 206 13.78 4.36 -10.36
CA VAL A 206 13.04 3.29 -11.03
C VAL A 206 12.70 3.68 -12.47
N LEU A 207 12.47 4.97 -12.73
CA LEU A 207 12.09 5.48 -14.05
C LEU A 207 13.29 5.87 -14.93
N THR A 208 14.47 6.05 -14.32
CA THR A 208 15.69 6.49 -15.01
C THR A 208 16.67 5.35 -15.27
N THR A 209 16.60 4.29 -14.48
CA THR A 209 17.54 3.17 -14.55
C THR A 209 17.11 2.18 -15.62
N PRO A 210 18.00 1.84 -16.56
CA PRO A 210 17.68 0.86 -17.58
C PRO A 210 17.56 -0.53 -16.93
N ILE A 211 16.44 -1.19 -17.20
CA ILE A 211 16.37 -2.66 -17.11
C ILE A 211 17.03 -3.26 -18.37
N PRO A 212 17.39 -4.55 -18.38
CA PRO A 212 17.95 -5.21 -19.55
C PRO A 212 17.08 -5.04 -20.81
N GLY A 213 17.59 -4.24 -21.75
CA GLY A 213 16.89 -3.83 -22.95
C GLY A 213 16.12 -2.51 -22.78
N GLU A 214 16.25 -1.62 -23.75
CA GLU A 214 15.58 -0.31 -23.72
C GLU A 214 14.09 -0.40 -24.09
N ALA A 215 13.69 -1.39 -24.92
CA ALA A 215 12.32 -1.52 -25.40
C ALA A 215 11.31 -1.89 -24.28
N PRO A 216 11.58 -2.87 -23.39
CA PRO A 216 10.69 -3.16 -22.26
C PRO A 216 10.50 -1.96 -21.33
N MET A 217 11.54 -1.15 -21.12
CA MET A 217 11.47 0.05 -20.30
C MET A 217 10.66 1.17 -20.97
N LEU A 218 10.87 1.40 -22.27
CA LEU A 218 10.07 2.36 -23.02
C LEU A 218 8.57 1.98 -23.00
N GLU A 219 8.27 0.71 -23.26
CA GLU A 219 6.90 0.20 -23.21
C GLU A 219 6.26 0.44 -21.83
N GLN A 220 7.03 0.19 -20.76
CA GLN A 220 6.58 0.45 -19.39
C GLN A 220 6.27 1.93 -19.13
N LEU A 221 7.15 2.83 -19.56
CA LEU A 221 6.96 4.28 -19.37
C LEU A 221 5.75 4.80 -20.15
N LEU A 222 5.51 4.27 -21.36
CA LEU A 222 4.32 4.59 -22.17
C LEU A 222 3.04 4.12 -21.48
N GLU A 223 3.03 2.92 -20.87
CA GLU A 223 1.86 2.45 -20.13
C GLU A 223 1.61 3.29 -18.87
N LEU A 224 2.65 3.68 -18.12
CA LEU A 224 2.49 4.59 -16.98
C LEU A 224 1.92 5.95 -17.39
N GLN A 225 2.40 6.51 -18.50
CA GLN A 225 1.86 7.75 -19.07
C GLN A 225 0.38 7.61 -19.44
N LYS A 226 0.00 6.49 -20.06
CA LYS A 226 -1.39 6.20 -20.41
C LYS A 226 -2.26 6.06 -19.17
N LEU A 227 -1.82 5.32 -18.16
CA LEU A 227 -2.56 5.12 -16.92
C LEU A 227 -2.80 6.45 -16.19
N ALA A 228 -1.76 7.27 -16.05
CA ALA A 228 -1.84 8.58 -15.40
C ALA A 228 -2.81 9.55 -16.10
N ARG A 229 -3.01 9.41 -17.43
CA ARG A 229 -3.92 10.26 -18.20
C ARG A 229 -5.36 9.75 -18.31
N SER A 230 -5.55 8.42 -18.28
CA SER A 230 -6.83 7.80 -18.66
C SER A 230 -7.65 7.28 -17.49
N ARG A 231 -7.09 7.27 -16.26
CA ARG A 231 -7.74 6.67 -15.08
C ARG A 231 -7.72 7.62 -13.90
N GLU A 232 -8.86 8.24 -13.60
CA GLU A 232 -9.00 9.20 -12.49
C GLU A 232 -8.75 8.59 -11.11
N TRP A 233 -8.97 7.28 -10.97
CA TRP A 233 -8.73 6.53 -9.73
C TRP A 233 -7.29 6.03 -9.58
N ILE A 234 -6.38 6.40 -10.51
CA ILE A 234 -4.95 6.11 -10.40
C ILE A 234 -4.18 7.41 -10.18
N HIS A 235 -3.49 7.50 -9.04
CA HIS A 235 -2.66 8.65 -8.68
C HIS A 235 -1.18 8.25 -8.74
N LEU A 236 -0.46 8.77 -9.72
CA LEU A 236 0.98 8.53 -9.87
C LEU A 236 1.75 9.77 -9.44
N ARG A 237 2.67 9.60 -8.49
CA ARG A 237 3.64 10.63 -8.09
C ARG A 237 5.07 10.11 -8.19
N VAL A 238 5.97 10.95 -8.66
CA VAL A 238 7.41 10.65 -8.71
C VAL A 238 8.09 11.27 -7.50
N LEU A 239 8.88 10.48 -6.75
CA LEU A 239 9.73 10.97 -5.67
C LEU A 239 11.10 11.36 -6.24
N PRO A 240 11.49 12.65 -6.23
CA PRO A 240 12.81 13.07 -6.68
C PRO A 240 13.91 12.58 -5.74
N ARG A 241 15.12 12.34 -6.29
CA ARG A 241 16.27 11.84 -5.53
C ARG A 241 16.74 12.82 -4.47
N SER A 242 16.56 14.12 -4.68
CA SER A 242 16.87 15.15 -3.68
C SER A 242 16.07 14.95 -2.39
N GLN A 243 14.92 14.29 -2.44
CA GLN A 243 14.04 14.09 -1.29
C GLN A 243 14.49 12.99 -0.33
N TRP A 244 15.41 12.12 -0.74
CA TRP A 244 16.01 11.10 0.14
C TRP A 244 16.78 11.71 1.32
N ALA A 245 17.22 12.96 1.20
CA ALA A 245 17.85 13.68 2.30
C ALA A 245 16.85 14.14 3.38
N HIS A 246 15.55 14.14 3.07
CA HIS A 246 14.49 14.65 3.94
C HIS A 246 13.70 13.53 4.61
N GLU A 247 13.40 12.44 3.89
CA GLU A 247 12.72 11.26 4.42
C GLU A 247 13.22 10.01 3.69
N LEU A 248 13.56 8.97 4.45
CA LEU A 248 13.92 7.66 3.89
C LEU A 248 12.70 6.74 3.83
N PRO A 249 12.49 6.00 2.74
CA PRO A 249 11.50 4.93 2.73
C PRO A 249 11.81 3.87 3.79
N LYS A 250 10.80 3.47 4.56
CA LYS A 250 10.95 2.41 5.58
C LYS A 250 11.10 1.01 4.96
N ALA A 251 10.74 0.86 3.70
CA ALA A 251 10.98 -0.33 2.90
C ALA A 251 11.19 0.05 1.42
N MET A 252 11.96 -0.76 0.70
CA MET A 252 12.29 -0.49 -0.69
C MET A 252 11.12 -0.70 -1.64
N THR A 253 10.16 -1.56 -1.28
CA THR A 253 8.90 -1.73 -2.02
C THR A 253 7.81 -2.14 -1.03
N MET A 254 6.73 -1.38 -0.99
CA MET A 254 5.62 -1.64 -0.06
C MET A 254 4.27 -1.28 -0.65
N SER A 255 3.23 -1.94 -0.18
CA SER A 255 1.83 -1.65 -0.50
C SER A 255 0.99 -1.69 0.77
N LEU A 256 0.24 -0.62 1.02
CA LEU A 256 -0.74 -0.51 2.09
C LEU A 256 -2.13 -0.74 1.51
N PHE A 257 -2.87 -1.69 2.08
CA PHE A 257 -4.26 -2.01 1.72
C PHE A 257 -5.21 -1.42 2.76
N ARG A 258 -6.11 -0.55 2.32
CA ARG A 258 -7.20 0.01 3.12
C ARG A 258 -8.53 -0.51 2.61
N PHE A 259 -9.47 -0.69 3.53
CA PHE A 259 -10.75 -1.33 3.28
C PHE A 259 -11.90 -0.35 3.56
N PRO A 260 -13.06 -0.52 2.91
CA PRO A 260 -14.16 0.44 3.04
C PRO A 260 -14.65 0.56 4.48
N ALA A 261 -14.96 1.79 4.92
CA ALA A 261 -15.57 2.05 6.22
C ALA A 261 -17.04 1.63 6.24
N GLU A 262 -17.53 1.14 7.39
CA GLU A 262 -18.97 0.94 7.60
C GLU A 262 -19.56 2.22 8.20
N GLN A 263 -20.76 2.63 7.81
CA GLN A 263 -21.51 3.60 8.62
C GLN A 263 -22.00 2.89 9.88
N ALA A 264 -21.33 3.09 11.01
CA ALA A 264 -21.79 2.53 12.27
C ALA A 264 -23.06 3.25 12.75
N GLU A 265 -24.02 2.50 13.29
CA GLU A 265 -25.20 3.07 13.97
C GLU A 265 -24.83 4.00 15.13
N SER A 266 -23.64 3.82 15.72
CA SER A 266 -23.05 4.67 16.76
C SER A 266 -22.38 5.96 16.26
N GLY A 267 -22.45 6.26 14.96
CA GLY A 267 -21.93 7.49 14.35
C GLY A 267 -20.44 7.48 13.98
N GLU A 268 -19.62 6.61 14.58
CA GLU A 268 -18.22 6.45 14.20
C GLU A 268 -18.04 5.34 13.16
N ALA A 269 -17.88 5.74 11.90
CA ALA A 269 -17.58 4.81 10.83
C ALA A 269 -16.23 4.12 11.08
N ALA A 270 -16.25 2.79 11.23
CA ALA A 270 -15.04 2.02 11.51
C ALA A 270 -14.65 1.16 10.30
N ALA A 271 -13.56 1.53 9.63
CA ALA A 271 -12.94 0.69 8.62
C ALA A 271 -12.28 -0.55 9.24
N PRO A 272 -12.23 -1.68 8.52
CA PRO A 272 -11.33 -2.77 8.87
C PRO A 272 -9.89 -2.23 8.92
N PRO A 273 -9.08 -2.66 9.90
CA PRO A 273 -7.71 -2.17 10.01
C PRO A 273 -6.89 -2.50 8.76
N ALA A 274 -6.01 -1.57 8.38
CA ALA A 274 -5.21 -1.69 7.18
C ALA A 274 -4.18 -2.82 7.28
N ILE A 275 -3.71 -3.29 6.12
CA ILE A 275 -2.72 -4.36 6.01
C ILE A 275 -1.55 -3.85 5.17
N LEU A 276 -0.33 -4.07 5.67
CA LEU A 276 0.90 -3.66 4.98
C LEU A 276 1.55 -4.89 4.33
N TYR A 277 1.95 -4.77 3.08
CA TYR A 277 2.76 -5.76 2.37
C TYR A 277 4.10 -5.14 2.00
N LEU A 278 5.20 -5.78 2.42
CA LEU A 278 6.54 -5.47 1.97
C LEU A 278 6.93 -6.48 0.90
N GLU A 279 7.08 -5.99 -0.33
CA GLU A 279 7.44 -6.84 -1.48
C GLU A 279 8.95 -7.06 -1.47
N GLY A 280 9.36 -8.33 -1.42
CA GLY A 280 10.74 -8.73 -1.60
C GLY A 280 10.98 -9.30 -2.99
N SER A 281 12.24 -9.51 -3.35
CA SER A 281 12.64 -10.07 -4.66
C SER A 281 12.15 -11.50 -4.89
N SER A 282 11.77 -12.21 -3.83
CA SER A 282 11.14 -13.51 -3.88
C SER A 282 10.03 -13.62 -2.82
N PRO A 283 9.14 -14.62 -2.93
CA PRO A 283 8.15 -14.86 -1.90
C PRO A 283 8.78 -14.99 -0.51
N GLU A 284 9.88 -15.73 -0.39
CA GLU A 284 10.54 -16.04 0.90
C GLU A 284 11.03 -14.81 1.67
N VAL A 285 11.30 -13.70 0.98
CA VAL A 285 11.72 -12.42 1.56
C VAL A 285 10.60 -11.38 1.62
N SER A 286 9.43 -11.68 1.07
CA SER A 286 8.25 -10.84 1.16
C SER A 286 7.59 -11.01 2.53
N ARG A 287 7.09 -9.92 3.09
CA ARG A 287 6.49 -9.89 4.44
C ARG A 287 5.14 -9.18 4.37
N LEU A 288 4.22 -9.56 5.25
CA LEU A 288 2.96 -8.83 5.42
C LEU A 288 2.79 -8.52 6.90
N TYR A 289 2.14 -7.42 7.22
CA TYR A 289 1.94 -6.99 8.60
C TYR A 289 0.49 -6.64 8.83
N THR A 290 -0.04 -7.12 9.94
CA THR A 290 -1.39 -6.86 10.44
C THR A 290 -1.39 -6.17 11.80
N ASP A 291 -0.22 -6.07 12.44
CA ASP A 291 0.05 -5.27 13.62
C ASP A 291 -0.07 -3.78 13.27
N GLN A 292 -1.06 -3.13 13.87
CA GLN A 292 -1.39 -1.76 13.51
C GLN A 292 -0.31 -0.77 13.92
N ALA A 293 0.45 -1.00 14.99
CA ALA A 293 1.55 -0.09 15.34
C ALA A 293 2.60 0.00 14.21
N ARG A 294 2.92 -1.16 13.60
CA ARG A 294 3.83 -1.22 12.45
C ARG A 294 3.20 -0.71 11.17
N VAL A 295 1.93 -1.02 10.92
CA VAL A 295 1.18 -0.52 9.75
C VAL A 295 1.11 1.01 9.78
N ASP A 296 0.72 1.60 10.92
CA ASP A 296 0.59 3.05 11.11
C ASP A 296 1.92 3.76 10.91
N GLN A 297 3.04 3.15 11.34
CA GLN A 297 4.38 3.70 11.12
C GLN A 297 4.73 3.78 9.63
N HIS A 298 4.34 2.79 8.82
CA HIS A 298 4.57 2.79 7.37
C HIS A 298 3.57 3.68 6.64
N ASP A 299 2.33 3.75 7.09
CA ASP A 299 1.33 4.69 6.59
C ASP A 299 1.82 6.14 6.74
N ALA A 300 2.28 6.52 7.93
CA ALA A 300 2.87 7.85 8.18
C ALA A 300 4.06 8.15 7.25
N ASN A 301 4.93 7.15 7.00
CA ASN A 301 6.04 7.29 6.06
C ASN A 301 5.56 7.46 4.61
N LEU A 302 4.57 6.69 4.15
CA LEU A 302 3.96 6.85 2.83
C LEU A 302 3.34 8.23 2.65
N ASN A 303 2.67 8.77 3.67
CA ASN A 303 2.11 10.12 3.64
C ASN A 303 3.22 11.17 3.51
N MET A 304 4.33 11.03 4.25
CA MET A 304 5.47 11.94 4.13
C MET A 304 6.12 11.87 2.74
N LEU A 305 6.35 10.66 2.22
CA LEU A 305 6.90 10.47 0.87
C LEU A 305 5.97 11.07 -0.20
N SER A 306 4.65 10.93 -0.04
CA SER A 306 3.66 11.53 -0.94
C SER A 306 3.77 13.06 -0.97
N ASN A 307 3.91 13.68 0.21
CA ASN A 307 4.06 15.14 0.35
C ASN A 307 5.36 15.67 -0.28
N LEU A 308 6.44 14.87 -0.25
CA LEU A 308 7.72 15.23 -0.86
C LEU A 308 7.78 14.93 -2.37
N SER A 309 6.85 14.14 -2.89
CA SER A 309 6.82 13.76 -4.30
C SER A 309 6.33 14.91 -5.18
N LEU A 310 6.74 14.91 -6.44
CA LEU A 310 6.17 15.79 -7.46
C LEU A 310 4.64 15.64 -7.51
N ASP A 311 3.94 16.70 -7.87
CA ASP A 311 2.50 16.60 -8.13
C ASP A 311 2.21 15.76 -9.39
N ALA A 312 0.94 15.58 -9.71
CA ALA A 312 0.53 14.73 -10.82
C ALA A 312 1.01 15.25 -12.20
N GLU A 313 1.01 16.58 -12.39
CA GLU A 313 1.39 17.20 -13.66
C GLU A 313 2.91 17.12 -13.86
N ASP A 314 3.68 17.49 -12.84
CA ASP A 314 5.14 17.42 -12.85
C ASP A 314 5.64 15.97 -12.95
N SER A 315 4.97 15.02 -12.29
CA SER A 315 5.26 13.59 -12.41
C SER A 315 5.05 13.08 -13.83
N LEU A 316 3.97 13.51 -14.48
CA LEU A 316 3.66 13.18 -15.87
C LEU A 316 4.68 13.81 -16.83
N GLY A 317 5.11 15.06 -16.56
CA GLY A 317 6.20 15.72 -17.28
C GLY A 317 7.51 14.96 -17.17
N PHE A 318 7.87 14.52 -15.96
CA PHE A 318 9.06 13.70 -15.73
C PHE A 318 9.03 12.38 -16.53
N ILE A 319 7.89 11.68 -16.53
CA ILE A 319 7.71 10.44 -17.31
C ILE A 319 7.88 10.71 -18.81
N GLN A 320 7.29 11.80 -19.33
CA GLN A 320 7.43 12.18 -20.75
C GLN A 320 8.89 12.44 -21.15
N GLU A 321 9.66 13.06 -20.26
CA GLU A 321 11.09 13.24 -20.48
C GLU A 321 11.81 11.89 -20.56
N GLN A 322 11.51 10.95 -19.65
CA GLN A 322 12.13 9.62 -19.71
C GLN A 322 11.73 8.85 -20.96
N VAL A 323 10.47 8.91 -21.39
CA VAL A 323 10.02 8.33 -22.69
C VAL A 323 10.91 8.85 -23.82
N SER A 324 11.07 10.17 -23.92
CA SER A 324 11.90 10.80 -24.97
C SER A 324 13.37 10.33 -24.93
N ARG A 325 13.93 10.19 -23.72
CA ARG A 325 15.30 9.68 -23.52
C ARG A 325 15.44 8.22 -23.96
N PHE A 326 14.51 7.35 -23.59
CA PHE A 326 14.55 5.93 -23.97
C PHE A 326 14.29 5.71 -25.47
N GLU A 327 13.43 6.50 -26.10
CA GLU A 327 13.28 6.51 -27.56
C GLU A 327 14.57 6.91 -28.28
N ALA A 328 15.27 7.93 -27.78
CA ALA A 328 16.55 8.36 -28.33
C ALA A 328 17.62 7.25 -28.20
N LYS A 329 17.67 6.54 -27.05
CA LYS A 329 18.55 5.38 -26.87
C LYS A 329 18.24 4.25 -27.82
N LEU A 330 16.96 3.95 -28.08
CA LEU A 330 16.56 2.92 -29.05
C LEU A 330 16.98 3.30 -30.48
N ARG A 331 16.76 4.57 -30.87
CA ARG A 331 17.21 5.09 -32.18
C ARG A 331 18.73 5.09 -32.31
N GLY A 332 19.45 5.54 -31.28
CA GLY A 332 20.92 5.56 -31.24
C GLY A 332 21.53 4.15 -31.19
N GLY A 333 20.94 3.23 -30.43
CA GLY A 333 21.36 1.83 -30.36
C GLY A 333 21.13 1.06 -31.66
N ALA A 334 20.16 1.47 -32.49
CA ALA A 334 20.00 0.96 -33.85
C ALA A 334 21.11 1.48 -34.78
N ALA A 335 21.55 2.73 -34.62
CA ALA A 335 22.65 3.31 -35.39
C ALA A 335 24.04 2.75 -34.98
N VAL A 336 24.25 2.46 -33.70
CA VAL A 336 25.54 1.95 -33.17
C VAL A 336 25.80 0.48 -33.54
N ARG A 337 24.79 -0.30 -33.98
CA ARG A 337 25.03 -1.66 -34.51
C ARG A 337 25.79 -1.68 -35.85
N HIS A 338 26.09 -0.51 -36.44
CA HIS A 338 26.92 -0.36 -37.64
C HIS A 338 28.13 0.58 -37.46
N GLY A 339 28.59 0.86 -36.24
CA GLY A 339 29.77 1.71 -36.06
C GLY A 339 30.34 1.75 -34.65
N CYS A 340 31.62 1.40 -34.54
CA CYS A 340 32.44 1.32 -33.33
C CYS A 340 32.47 2.58 -32.42
N THR A 341 32.81 2.33 -31.15
CA THR A 341 33.64 3.14 -30.22
C THR A 341 33.33 4.62 -30.04
N GLY A 342 32.94 5.02 -28.82
CA GLY A 342 33.03 6.42 -28.37
C GLY A 342 32.33 6.68 -27.04
N ALA A 343 33.11 6.89 -25.99
CA ALA A 343 32.64 7.27 -24.66
C ALA A 343 31.93 8.64 -24.68
N GLY A 344 30.70 8.70 -24.15
CA GLY A 344 29.92 9.92 -23.99
C GLY A 344 29.62 10.18 -22.52
N LEU A 345 30.36 11.12 -21.92
CA LEU A 345 30.16 11.64 -20.57
C LEU A 345 28.85 12.44 -20.48
N SER A 346 27.99 12.06 -19.53
CA SER A 346 26.79 12.81 -19.14
C SER A 346 27.18 14.09 -18.40
N ARG A 347 26.72 15.25 -18.89
CA ARG A 347 26.83 16.55 -18.22
C ARG A 347 25.50 16.88 -17.54
N TYR A 348 25.48 16.87 -16.21
CA TYR A 348 24.52 17.68 -15.44
C TYR A 348 25.25 18.92 -14.96
N ALA A 349 24.79 20.09 -15.41
CA ALA A 349 25.17 21.39 -14.88
C ALA A 349 23.99 21.93 -14.07
N GLY A 350 24.27 22.40 -12.85
CA GLY A 350 23.32 23.18 -12.05
C GLY A 350 23.03 22.60 -10.67
N HIS A 351 23.97 22.75 -9.74
CA HIS A 351 23.79 23.45 -8.45
C HIS A 351 25.03 23.18 -7.58
N SER A 352 25.82 24.23 -7.35
CA SER A 352 26.93 24.22 -6.40
C SER A 352 26.41 24.07 -4.97
N PRO A 353 27.10 23.28 -4.15
CA PRO A 353 27.46 23.71 -2.82
C PRO A 353 28.98 23.91 -2.78
N VAL A 354 29.40 25.12 -2.43
CA VAL A 354 30.77 25.41 -2.00
C VAL A 354 31.02 24.60 -0.74
N LEU A 355 31.93 23.63 -0.83
CA LEU A 355 32.60 23.04 0.33
C LEU A 355 34.09 23.25 0.12
N ASP A 356 34.66 24.16 0.91
CA ASP A 356 36.09 24.28 1.10
C ASP A 356 36.46 23.54 2.40
N PRO A 357 37.37 22.55 2.39
CA PRO A 357 37.84 21.89 3.60
C PRO A 357 39.20 22.46 4.03
N ALA A 358 39.26 23.08 5.20
CA ALA A 358 40.31 22.90 6.22
C ALA A 358 40.44 24.14 7.14
N GLY A 359 40.51 23.90 8.44
CA GLY A 359 40.96 24.88 9.42
C GLY A 359 40.41 24.62 10.82
N GLY A 360 41.08 23.74 11.57
CA GLY A 360 40.73 23.43 12.96
C GLY A 360 41.04 24.56 13.95
N GLY A 361 40.45 24.49 15.14
CA GLY A 361 40.83 25.32 16.27
C GLY A 361 39.76 25.44 17.38
N ALA A 362 39.88 24.56 18.38
CA ALA A 362 39.43 24.60 19.78
C ALA A 362 38.58 25.78 20.33
N GLY A 363 37.63 25.43 21.23
CA GLY A 363 37.43 26.16 22.49
C GLY A 363 35.99 26.48 22.93
N LEU A 364 35.48 25.68 23.88
CA LEU A 364 34.68 26.03 25.08
C LEU A 364 33.51 27.04 25.00
N GLY A 365 32.36 26.67 25.57
CA GLY A 365 31.43 27.63 26.19
C GLY A 365 29.97 27.22 26.29
N LEU A 366 29.55 26.85 27.50
CA LEU A 366 28.16 26.63 27.93
C LEU A 366 27.29 27.89 27.79
N GLY A 367 25.98 27.72 27.58
CA GLY A 367 24.97 28.74 27.88
C GLY A 367 23.69 28.61 27.06
N GLY A 368 22.66 28.00 27.66
CA GLY A 368 21.33 27.96 27.06
C GLY A 368 20.62 29.31 27.10
N MET A 369 19.65 29.51 26.19
CA MET A 369 18.42 30.27 26.48
C MET A 369 17.40 30.11 25.36
N THR A 370 16.17 29.84 25.79
CA THR A 370 14.92 29.78 25.07
C THR A 370 14.49 31.15 24.53
N ARG A 371 14.01 31.23 23.28
CA ARG A 371 12.80 32.00 22.89
C ARG A 371 12.46 31.87 21.39
N VAL A 372 11.17 31.67 21.14
CA VAL A 372 10.39 31.80 19.89
C VAL A 372 9.66 33.18 19.97
N PRO A 373 9.00 33.74 18.92
CA PRO A 373 9.24 33.81 17.47
C PRO A 373 9.39 35.28 16.99
N ALA A 374 9.71 35.49 15.71
CA ALA A 374 9.45 36.77 15.03
C ALA A 374 8.60 36.54 13.77
N GLY A 375 7.36 37.04 13.83
CA GLY A 375 6.56 37.31 12.64
C GLY A 375 7.04 38.60 11.96
N HIS A 376 6.71 38.74 10.68
CA HIS A 376 6.69 40.03 10.00
C HIS A 376 5.36 40.18 9.27
N VAL A 377 4.67 41.27 9.63
CA VAL A 377 3.49 41.84 8.99
C VAL A 377 3.95 43.11 8.29
N ALA A 378 3.50 43.31 7.06
CA ALA A 378 3.20 44.60 6.44
C ALA A 378 2.00 44.30 5.52
N GLY A 379 0.77 44.74 5.80
CA GLY A 379 0.29 46.12 5.89
C GLY A 379 0.07 46.63 4.46
N GLY A 380 -1.12 46.95 3.95
CA GLY A 380 -2.48 47.09 4.48
C GLY A 380 -3.19 48.14 3.63
N VAL A 381 -4.49 48.00 3.31
CA VAL A 381 -5.39 49.15 3.06
C VAL A 381 -6.82 48.73 3.43
N LEU A 382 -7.39 49.51 4.35
CA LEU A 382 -8.77 49.52 4.81
C LEU A 382 -9.70 50.20 3.77
N SER A 383 -10.93 49.71 3.66
CA SER A 383 -12.10 50.60 3.65
C SER A 383 -13.31 49.85 4.24
N GLN A 384 -14.03 50.58 5.10
CA GLN A 384 -15.09 50.14 5.99
C GLN A 384 -16.48 50.48 5.42
N HIS A 385 -17.49 49.97 6.13
CA HIS A 385 -18.93 50.32 6.17
C HIS A 385 -19.83 49.54 5.21
N GLY A 386 -20.96 48.96 5.65
CA GLY A 386 -21.62 49.01 6.96
C GLY A 386 -22.76 47.98 7.05
N GLU A 387 -23.16 47.71 8.29
CA GLU A 387 -24.34 46.91 8.68
C GLU A 387 -25.65 47.61 8.28
N ALA A 388 -26.70 46.82 8.02
CA ALA A 388 -27.96 46.80 8.81
C ALA A 388 -29.16 46.26 8.00
N GLY A 389 -29.86 45.28 8.59
CA GLY A 389 -31.32 45.05 8.54
C GLY A 389 -32.01 44.77 7.20
N GLU A 390 -33.19 44.18 7.09
CA GLU A 390 -34.13 43.53 7.99
C GLU A 390 -35.26 42.97 7.06
N GLU A 391 -35.91 41.89 7.50
CA GLU A 391 -37.31 41.52 7.19
C GLU A 391 -37.80 40.96 5.82
N ALA A 392 -38.42 39.78 5.98
CA ALA A 392 -39.74 39.36 5.51
C ALA A 392 -39.99 38.96 4.04
N GLY A 393 -40.53 37.74 3.87
CA GLY A 393 -41.06 37.27 2.58
C GLY A 393 -41.43 35.79 2.57
N ASP A 394 -42.38 35.41 3.41
CA ASP A 394 -43.07 34.11 3.45
C ASP A 394 -43.89 33.89 2.15
N VAL A 395 -43.66 32.81 1.39
CA VAL A 395 -44.68 32.23 0.47
C VAL A 395 -44.50 30.72 0.35
N VAL A 396 -45.53 30.03 0.83
CA VAL A 396 -45.86 28.61 0.68
C VAL A 396 -46.45 28.32 -0.71
N ALA A 397 -45.96 27.25 -1.36
CA ALA A 397 -46.70 26.29 -2.22
C ALA A 397 -45.67 25.25 -2.74
N GLY A 398 -45.74 23.94 -2.51
CA GLY A 398 -46.87 23.07 -2.26
C GLY A 398 -47.37 22.46 -3.57
N THR A 399 -46.76 21.35 -4.03
CA THR A 399 -47.44 20.26 -4.75
C THR A 399 -46.60 18.99 -4.77
N ASP A 400 -47.12 17.99 -4.05
CA ASP A 400 -46.92 16.55 -4.22
C ASP A 400 -47.19 16.10 -5.67
N VAL A 401 -46.35 15.20 -6.19
CA VAL A 401 -46.78 14.19 -7.16
C VAL A 401 -46.13 12.84 -6.80
N ALA A 402 -46.99 11.87 -6.49
CA ALA A 402 -46.71 10.49 -6.12
C ALA A 402 -46.16 9.62 -7.30
N PRO A 403 -45.57 8.44 -7.03
CA PRO A 403 -44.82 7.66 -8.02
C PRO A 403 -45.70 6.72 -8.88
N VAL A 404 -45.24 6.46 -10.11
CA VAL A 404 -45.84 5.53 -11.08
C VAL A 404 -45.19 4.13 -10.95
N PRO A 405 -45.95 3.01 -11.00
CA PRO A 405 -45.42 1.66 -10.78
C PRO A 405 -45.03 0.89 -12.06
N THR A 406 -44.00 0.06 -11.91
CA THR A 406 -43.70 -1.25 -12.53
C THR A 406 -43.94 -1.51 -14.03
N GLN A 407 -42.88 -1.95 -14.73
CA GLN A 407 -42.95 -3.00 -15.75
C GLN A 407 -41.75 -3.96 -15.67
N ARG A 408 -42.06 -5.24 -15.38
CA ARG A 408 -41.26 -6.41 -15.77
C ARG A 408 -41.57 -6.76 -17.23
N VAL A 409 -40.65 -7.48 -17.89
CA VAL A 409 -40.84 -8.56 -18.90
C VAL A 409 -39.55 -8.63 -19.78
N PRO A 410 -39.18 -9.77 -20.40
CA PRO A 410 -39.56 -11.17 -20.17
C PRO A 410 -38.48 -11.99 -19.44
#